data_AF-A0A3U7N1V5-F1
#
_entry.id   AF-A0A3U7N1V5-F1
#
_cell.length_a   1.000
_cell.length_b   1.000
_cell.length_c   1.000
_cell.angle_alpha   90.00
_cell.angle_beta   90.00
_cell.angle_gamma   90.00
#
_symmetry.space_group_name_H-M   'P 1'
#
loop_
_entity.id
_entity.type
_entity.pdbx_description
1 polymer ?
#
loop_
_entity_poly.entity_id
_entity_poly.type
_entity_poly.pdbx_seq_one_letter_code
_entity_poly.pdbx_strand_id
1 'polypeptide(L)'
;MIFLFNVFFRFLHMLMMFLPPQSAVTPWLRQRAEDALLMRRVAADIRLAGDVVRKISRCAGDTVPGAESFIEYTLFYAAHSLGWGLFQGLSSRWPAWLLQALENRGACINESIWCEARSSGFRDAYDIRTADKYVSEVTAER
;
A
#
# COMPACT_ATOMS: atom_id res chain seq x y z
N MET A 1 7.42 -5.73 10.76
CA MET A 1 6.87 -5.13 9.52
C MET A 1 7.27 -3.66 9.41
N ILE A 2 6.67 -2.73 10.16
CA ILE A 2 6.99 -1.27 10.05
C ILE A 2 8.50 -0.98 10.22
N PHE A 3 9.14 -1.58 11.23
CA PHE A 3 10.59 -1.44 11.45
C PHE A 3 11.41 -1.90 10.23
N LEU A 4 11.06 -3.05 9.66
CA LEU A 4 11.73 -3.62 8.50
C LEU A 4 11.63 -2.69 7.28
N PHE A 5 10.46 -2.12 7.01
CA PHE A 5 10.29 -1.14 5.93
C PHE A 5 11.09 0.14 6.16
N ASN A 6 11.19 0.59 7.40
CA ASN A 6 12.04 1.72 7.75
C ASN A 6 13.52 1.45 7.48
N VAL A 7 13.99 0.26 7.80
CA VAL A 7 15.37 -0.17 7.52
C VAL A 7 15.61 -0.20 6.01
N PHE A 8 14.72 -0.83 5.23
CA PHE A 8 14.85 -0.86 3.78
C PHE A 8 14.83 0.54 3.16
N PHE A 9 13.87 1.39 3.55
CA PHE A 9 13.79 2.76 3.05
C PHE A 9 15.08 3.54 3.32
N ARG A 10 15.60 3.48 4.55
CA ARG A 10 16.84 4.16 4.91
C ARG A 10 18.04 3.65 4.10
N PHE A 11 18.13 2.33 3.91
CA PHE A 11 19.21 1.74 3.12
C PHE A 11 19.14 2.16 1.64
N LEU A 12 17.95 2.09 1.04
CA LEU A 12 17.72 2.54 -0.33
C LEU A 12 17.99 4.04 -0.51
N HIS A 13 17.55 4.85 0.45
CA HIS A 13 17.79 6.29 0.44
C HIS A 13 19.28 6.63 0.57
N MET A 14 20.00 5.95 1.46
CA MET A 14 21.45 6.11 1.60
C MET A 14 22.15 5.75 0.28
N LEU A 15 21.83 4.60 -0.32
CA LEU A 15 22.36 4.19 -1.63
C LEU A 15 22.13 5.26 -2.72
N MET A 16 20.95 5.88 -2.74
CA MET A 16 20.64 6.94 -3.70
C MET A 16 21.55 8.16 -3.55
N MET A 17 21.96 8.51 -2.33
CA MET A 17 22.86 9.65 -2.06
C MET A 17 24.31 9.37 -2.51
N PHE A 18 24.70 8.10 -2.60
CA PHE A 18 26.06 7.70 -3.01
C PHE A 18 26.22 7.49 -4.52
N LEU A 19 25.14 7.53 -5.30
CA LEU A 19 25.17 7.29 -6.74
C LEU A 19 25.09 8.60 -7.54
N PRO A 20 25.77 8.67 -8.70
CA PRO A 20 25.65 9.82 -9.59
C PRO A 20 24.18 10.02 -10.02
N PRO A 21 23.67 11.26 -10.10
CA PRO A 21 22.29 11.54 -10.51
C PRO A 21 21.92 10.98 -11.88
N GLN A 22 22.91 10.82 -12.77
CA GLN A 22 22.76 10.34 -14.14
C GLN A 22 22.81 8.80 -14.25
N SER A 23 22.95 8.06 -13.14
CA SER A 23 22.97 6.61 -13.19
C SER A 23 21.57 6.03 -13.45
N ALA A 24 21.47 5.03 -14.34
CA ALA A 24 20.24 4.27 -14.56
C ALA A 24 19.75 3.52 -13.30
N VAL A 25 20.58 3.47 -12.25
CA VAL A 25 20.27 2.86 -10.95
C VAL A 25 19.43 3.80 -10.08
N THR A 26 19.51 5.12 -10.27
CA THR A 26 18.80 6.11 -9.47
C THR A 26 17.26 5.99 -9.59
N PRO A 27 16.67 5.86 -10.81
CA PRO A 27 15.22 5.61 -10.95
C PRO A 27 14.78 4.29 -10.32
N TRP A 28 15.58 3.23 -10.48
CA TRP A 28 15.31 1.93 -9.86
C TRP A 28 15.27 2.02 -8.33
N LEU A 29 16.26 2.69 -7.72
CA LEU A 29 16.28 2.92 -6.27
C LEU A 29 15.11 3.77 -5.79
N ARG A 30 14.75 4.81 -6.54
CA ARG A 30 13.60 5.66 -6.22
C ARG A 30 12.30 4.85 -6.17
N GLN A 31 12.06 4.05 -7.20
CA GLN A 31 10.87 3.19 -7.26
C GLN A 31 10.82 2.20 -6.08
N ARG A 32 11.97 1.63 -5.70
CA ARG A 32 12.07 0.78 -4.51
C ARG A 32 11.78 1.55 -3.23
N ALA A 33 12.28 2.77 -3.08
CA ALA A 33 12.01 3.58 -1.91
C ALA A 33 10.52 3.93 -1.79
N GLU A 34 9.87 4.26 -2.91
CA GLU A 34 8.43 4.54 -2.98
C GLU A 34 7.59 3.31 -2.60
N ASP A 35 7.92 2.13 -3.14
CA ASP A 35 7.28 0.87 -2.76
C ASP A 35 7.42 0.60 -1.24
N ALA A 36 8.61 0.83 -0.68
CA ALA A 36 8.86 0.66 0.76
C ALA A 36 8.02 1.61 1.61
N LEU A 37 7.87 2.87 1.17
CA LEU A 37 7.03 3.86 1.85
C LEU A 37 5.55 3.51 1.76
N LEU A 38 5.08 3.01 0.62
CA LEU A 38 3.72 2.50 0.45
C LEU A 38 3.45 1.36 1.43
N MET A 39 4.28 0.32 1.43
CA MET A 39 4.09 -0.84 2.31
C MET A 39 4.22 -0.47 3.79
N ARG A 40 5.08 0.51 4.13
CA ARG A 40 5.17 1.06 5.48
C ARG A 40 3.87 1.73 5.92
N ARG A 41 3.25 2.53 5.04
CA ARG A 41 1.96 3.20 5.30
C ARG A 41 0.86 2.18 5.50
N VAL A 42 0.71 1.24 4.56
CA VAL A 42 -0.23 0.10 4.67
C VAL A 42 -0.05 -0.64 5.99
N ALA A 43 1.19 -0.97 6.37
CA ALA A 43 1.46 -1.65 7.64
C ALA A 43 1.11 -0.82 8.89
N ALA A 44 1.23 0.51 8.81
CA ALA A 44 0.86 1.42 9.89
C ALA A 44 -0.66 1.49 10.03
N ASP A 45 -1.38 1.57 8.92
CA ASP A 45 -2.85 1.67 8.88
C ASP A 45 -3.51 0.36 9.35
N ILE A 46 -3.00 -0.80 8.92
CA ILE A 46 -3.42 -2.11 9.47
C ILE A 46 -3.21 -2.14 10.99
N ARG A 47 -2.05 -1.68 11.47
CA ARG A 47 -1.76 -1.68 12.91
C ARG A 47 -2.74 -0.75 13.65
N LEU A 48 -3.00 0.43 13.12
CA LEU A 48 -3.91 1.43 13.68
C LEU A 48 -5.34 0.87 13.78
N ALA A 49 -5.87 0.31 12.69
CA ALA A 49 -7.18 -0.34 12.68
C ALA A 49 -7.24 -1.49 13.70
N GLY A 50 -6.22 -2.34 13.74
CA GLY A 50 -6.14 -3.45 14.69
C GLY A 50 -5.96 -3.03 16.16
N ASP A 51 -5.35 -1.87 16.43
CA ASP A 51 -5.26 -1.28 17.76
C ASP A 51 -6.63 -0.77 18.22
N VAL A 52 -7.41 -0.15 17.33
CA VAL A 52 -8.78 0.29 17.61
C VAL A 52 -9.71 -0.89 17.86
N VAL A 53 -9.66 -1.94 17.03
CA VAL A 53 -10.42 -3.18 17.26
C VAL A 53 -10.12 -3.77 18.64
N ARG A 54 -8.84 -3.87 19.00
CA ARG A 54 -8.43 -4.37 20.32
C ARG A 54 -8.88 -3.48 21.47
N LYS A 55 -9.03 -2.17 21.25
CA LYS A 55 -9.54 -1.24 22.25
C LYS A 55 -11.04 -1.40 22.45
N ILE A 56 -11.81 -1.49 21.36
CA ILE A 56 -13.26 -1.73 21.42
C ILE A 56 -13.56 -3.04 22.15
N SER A 57 -12.87 -4.14 21.81
CA SER A 57 -13.12 -5.44 22.41
C SER A 57 -12.83 -5.49 23.92
N ARG A 58 -11.91 -4.65 24.42
CA ARG A 58 -11.60 -4.52 25.84
C ARG A 58 -12.57 -3.61 26.59
N CYS A 59 -13.16 -2.64 25.91
CA CYS A 59 -14.08 -1.66 26.49
C CYS A 59 -15.55 -2.09 26.38
N ALA A 60 -15.87 -3.38 26.48
CA ALA A 60 -17.16 -4.02 26.14
C ALA A 60 -18.46 -3.51 26.85
N GLY A 61 -18.47 -2.30 27.41
CA GLY A 61 -19.65 -1.56 27.86
C GLY A 61 -19.76 -0.13 27.32
N ASP A 62 -18.69 0.47 26.79
CA ASP A 62 -18.70 1.83 26.22
C ASP A 62 -18.53 1.75 24.69
N THR A 63 -19.59 2.07 23.96
CA THR A 63 -19.52 2.25 22.51
C THR A 63 -18.63 3.46 22.21
N VAL A 64 -17.47 3.24 21.58
CA VAL A 64 -16.62 4.33 21.09
C VAL A 64 -17.25 4.84 19.79
N PRO A 65 -17.87 6.03 19.77
CA PRO A 65 -18.60 6.50 18.58
C PRO A 65 -17.64 6.64 17.39
N GLY A 66 -18.06 6.13 16.23
CA GLY A 66 -17.29 6.22 14.99
C GLY A 66 -16.08 5.28 14.88
N ALA A 67 -15.83 4.42 15.88
CA ALA A 67 -14.68 3.52 15.85
C ALA A 67 -14.81 2.45 14.75
N GLU A 68 -16.02 1.93 14.51
CA GLU A 68 -16.29 1.02 13.40
C GLU A 68 -16.00 1.70 12.05
N SER A 69 -16.61 2.86 11.79
CA SER A 69 -16.37 3.63 10.56
C SER A 69 -14.89 3.98 10.36
N PHE A 70 -14.16 4.27 11.44
CA PHE A 70 -12.72 4.51 11.39
C PHE A 70 -11.94 3.25 10.96
N ILE A 71 -12.27 2.09 11.53
CA ILE A 71 -11.65 0.81 11.18
C ILE A 71 -11.92 0.50 9.71
N GLU A 72 -13.17 0.60 9.27
CA GLU A 72 -13.58 0.32 7.89
C GLU A 72 -12.85 1.23 6.90
N TYR A 73 -12.88 2.55 7.13
CA TYR A 73 -12.22 3.53 6.27
C TYR A 73 -10.71 3.29 6.20
N THR A 74 -10.05 3.17 7.37
CA THR A 74 -8.59 2.98 7.45
C THR A 74 -8.18 1.69 6.75
N LEU A 75 -8.91 0.60 6.98
CA LEU A 75 -8.61 -0.70 6.40
C LEU A 75 -8.86 -0.70 4.88
N PHE A 76 -9.95 -0.07 4.44
CA PHE A 76 -10.28 0.09 3.03
C PHE A 76 -9.16 0.80 2.27
N TYR A 77 -8.73 1.99 2.71
CA TYR A 77 -7.70 2.74 2.00
C TYR A 77 -6.31 2.08 2.05
N ALA A 78 -6.01 1.35 3.13
CA ALA A 78 -4.79 0.56 3.22
C ALA A 78 -4.78 -0.57 2.17
N ALA A 79 -5.88 -1.31 2.06
CA ALA A 79 -6.05 -2.37 1.07
C ALA A 79 -6.08 -1.83 -0.36
N HIS A 80 -6.79 -0.73 -0.61
CA HIS A 80 -6.84 -0.04 -1.90
C HIS A 80 -5.45 0.39 -2.37
N SER A 81 -4.67 1.03 -1.49
CA SER A 81 -3.28 1.41 -1.78
C SER A 81 -2.39 0.20 -2.10
N LEU A 82 -2.59 -0.92 -1.40
CA LEU A 82 -1.87 -2.15 -1.70
C LEU A 82 -2.27 -2.71 -3.08
N GLY A 83 -3.57 -2.73 -3.40
CA GLY A 83 -4.10 -3.13 -4.70
C GLY A 83 -3.50 -2.33 -5.85
N TRP A 84 -3.43 -1.00 -5.69
CA TRP A 84 -2.74 -0.11 -6.62
C TRP A 84 -1.27 -0.49 -6.81
N GLY A 85 -0.55 -0.68 -5.70
CA GLY A 85 0.86 -1.09 -5.73
C GLY A 85 1.06 -2.42 -6.48
N LEU A 86 0.19 -3.40 -6.24
CA LEU A 86 0.22 -4.70 -6.93
C LEU A 86 0.06 -4.54 -8.44
N PHE A 87 -0.87 -3.70 -8.90
CA PHE A 87 -1.03 -3.37 -10.32
C PHE A 87 0.25 -2.76 -10.91
N GLN A 88 0.88 -1.86 -10.17
CA GLN A 88 2.15 -1.22 -10.55
C GLN A 88 3.35 -2.17 -10.49
N GLY A 89 3.17 -3.47 -10.23
CA GLY A 89 4.23 -4.47 -10.22
C GLY A 89 4.97 -4.60 -8.90
N LEU A 90 4.35 -4.21 -7.78
CA LEU A 90 4.95 -4.38 -6.44
C LEU A 90 5.33 -5.85 -6.18
N SER A 91 4.54 -6.81 -6.67
CA SER A 91 4.77 -8.25 -6.52
C SER A 91 5.98 -8.79 -7.28
N SER A 92 6.34 -8.19 -8.42
CA SER A 92 7.53 -8.57 -9.17
C SER A 92 8.81 -7.96 -8.59
N ARG A 93 8.66 -6.84 -7.88
CA ARG A 93 9.78 -6.15 -7.24
C ARG A 93 10.06 -6.74 -5.86
N TRP A 94 9.06 -6.92 -5.01
CA TRP A 94 9.28 -7.25 -3.60
C TRP A 94 9.08 -8.72 -3.25
N PRO A 95 9.74 -9.23 -2.19
CA PRO A 95 9.59 -10.61 -1.78
C PRO A 95 8.14 -10.97 -1.44
N ALA A 96 7.67 -12.10 -1.98
CA ALA A 96 6.29 -12.56 -1.80
C ALA A 96 5.87 -12.70 -0.33
N TRP A 97 6.76 -13.19 0.54
CA TRP A 97 6.48 -13.37 1.97
C TRP A 97 6.11 -12.05 2.67
N LEU A 98 6.69 -10.95 2.22
CA LEU A 98 6.50 -9.64 2.83
C LEU A 98 5.13 -9.06 2.43
N LEU A 99 4.71 -9.29 1.19
CA LEU A 99 3.38 -8.93 0.71
C LEU A 99 2.32 -9.82 1.34
N GLN A 100 2.56 -11.13 1.39
CA GLN A 100 1.66 -12.09 2.04
C GLN A 100 1.44 -11.76 3.52
N ALA A 101 2.47 -11.30 4.21
CA ALA A 101 2.33 -10.89 5.61
C ALA A 101 1.54 -9.57 5.79
N LEU A 102 1.48 -8.69 4.79
CA LEU A 102 0.55 -7.54 4.80
C LEU A 102 -0.88 -8.00 4.53
N GLU A 103 -1.06 -8.80 3.48
CA GLU A 103 -2.36 -9.39 3.09
C GLU A 103 -3.00 -10.12 4.26
N ASN A 104 -2.29 -11.07 4.88
CA ASN A 104 -2.80 -11.85 6.00
C ASN A 104 -3.21 -10.96 7.17
N ARG A 105 -2.42 -9.92 7.50
CA ARG A 105 -2.71 -9.05 8.64
C ARG A 105 -3.92 -8.15 8.39
N GLY A 106 -4.08 -7.65 7.17
CA GLY A 106 -5.23 -6.85 6.79
C GLY A 106 -6.51 -7.69 6.77
N ALA A 107 -6.47 -8.85 6.12
CA ALA A 107 -7.59 -9.79 6.05
C ALA A 107 -8.02 -10.31 7.43
N CYS A 108 -7.09 -10.50 8.38
CA CYS A 108 -7.41 -10.88 9.75
C CYS A 108 -8.28 -9.86 10.50
N ILE A 109 -8.31 -8.59 10.09
CA ILE A 109 -9.16 -7.56 10.73
C ILE A 109 -10.57 -7.65 10.18
N ASN A 110 -10.71 -7.58 8.86
CA ASN A 110 -11.96 -7.76 8.14
C ASN A 110 -11.65 -8.17 6.69
N GLU A 111 -11.85 -9.45 6.39
CA GLU A 111 -11.49 -10.04 5.11
C GLU A 111 -12.31 -9.48 3.94
N SER A 112 -13.62 -9.25 4.14
CA SER A 112 -14.48 -8.78 3.05
C SER A 112 -14.10 -7.36 2.61
N ILE A 113 -13.93 -6.45 3.56
CA ILE A 113 -13.47 -5.08 3.29
C ILE A 113 -12.09 -5.10 2.64
N TRP A 114 -11.18 -5.90 3.18
CA TRP A 114 -9.81 -6.00 2.67
C TRP A 114 -9.77 -6.46 1.21
N CYS A 115 -10.44 -7.56 0.89
CA CYS A 115 -10.45 -8.15 -0.44
C CYS A 115 -11.13 -7.25 -1.48
N GLU A 116 -12.27 -6.63 -1.12
CA GLU A 116 -12.99 -5.72 -2.01
C GLU A 116 -12.16 -4.48 -2.30
N ALA A 117 -11.65 -3.81 -1.26
CA ALA A 117 -10.87 -2.60 -1.41
C ALA A 117 -9.57 -2.81 -2.20
N ARG A 118 -8.88 -3.94 -1.96
CA ARG A 118 -7.69 -4.33 -2.73
C ARG A 118 -8.02 -4.54 -4.21
N SER A 119 -9.15 -5.19 -4.51
CA SER A 119 -9.59 -5.42 -5.88
C SER A 119 -10.01 -4.11 -6.57
N SER A 120 -10.68 -3.21 -5.83
CA SER A 120 -11.00 -1.86 -6.28
C SER A 120 -9.74 -1.06 -6.60
N GLY A 121 -8.75 -1.01 -5.70
CA GLY A 121 -7.51 -0.27 -5.95
C GLY A 121 -6.71 -0.81 -7.15
N PHE A 122 -6.76 -2.12 -7.39
CA PHE A 122 -6.18 -2.69 -8.61
C PHE A 122 -6.94 -2.27 -9.87
N ARG A 123 -8.27 -2.31 -9.83
CA ARG A 123 -9.14 -1.93 -10.96
C ARG A 123 -9.00 -0.45 -11.30
N ASP A 124 -9.02 0.43 -10.32
CA ASP A 124 -8.86 1.87 -10.52
C ASP A 124 -7.51 2.18 -11.18
N ALA A 125 -6.44 1.49 -10.77
CA ALA A 125 -5.12 1.63 -11.38
C ALA A 125 -5.10 1.16 -12.83
N TYR A 126 -5.83 0.09 -13.15
CA TYR A 126 -6.01 -0.40 -14.51
C TYR A 126 -6.78 0.60 -15.38
N ASP A 127 -7.91 1.11 -14.89
CA ASP A 127 -8.79 2.02 -15.60
C ASP A 127 -8.11 3.38 -15.89
N ILE A 128 -7.29 3.88 -14.97
CA ILE A 128 -6.51 5.10 -15.20
C ILE A 128 -5.47 4.88 -16.31
N ARG A 129 -4.79 3.73 -16.31
CA ARG A 129 -3.79 3.42 -17.35
C ARG A 129 -4.42 3.27 -18.73
N THR A 130 -5.60 2.66 -18.83
CA THR A 130 -6.31 2.51 -20.10
C THR A 130 -6.82 3.86 -20.60
N ALA A 131 -7.30 4.73 -19.72
CA ALA A 131 -7.68 6.10 -20.06
C ALA A 131 -6.49 6.91 -20.60
N ASP A 132 -5.34 6.89 -19.93
CA ASP A 132 -4.12 7.60 -20.37
C ASP A 132 -3.63 7.12 -21.75
N LYS A 133 -3.73 5.82 -22.00
CA LYS A 133 -3.37 5.23 -23.30
C LYS A 133 -4.30 5.71 -24.41
N TYR A 134 -5.61 5.74 -24.15
CA TYR A 134 -6.60 6.23 -25.09
C TYR A 134 -6.37 7.70 -25.45
N VAL A 135 -6.09 8.55 -24.45
CA VAL A 135 -5.78 9.97 -24.67
C VAL A 135 -4.52 10.13 -25.52
N SER A 136 -3.48 9.36 -25.23
CA SER A 136 -2.20 9.41 -25.97
C SER A 136 -2.36 9.01 -27.43
N GLU A 137 -3.11 7.94 -27.73
CA GLU A 137 -3.39 7.49 -29.10
C GLU A 137 -4.19 8.55 -29.89
N VAL A 138 -5.22 9.15 -29.28
CA VAL A 138 -6.01 10.23 -29.91
C VAL A 138 -5.18 11.48 -30.20
N THR A 139 -4.21 11.82 -29.34
CA THR A 139 -3.32 12.97 -29.57
C THR A 139 -2.22 12.70 -30.60
N ALA A 140 -1.83 11.44 -30.81
CA ALA A 140 -0.79 11.08 -31.79
C ALA A 140 -1.31 11.02 -33.24
N GLU A 141 -2.63 10.91 -33.42
CA GLU A 141 -3.31 10.90 -34.73
C GLU A 141 -3.71 12.31 -35.23
N ARG A 142 -3.32 13.38 -34.53
CA ARG A 142 -3.52 14.78 -34.91
C ARG A 142 -2.22 15.47 -35.30
#